data_AF-A0A7N2KUQ5-F1
#
_entry.id   AF-A0A7N2KUQ5-F1
#
_cell.length_a   1.000
_cell.length_b   1.000
_cell.length_c   1.000
_cell.angle_alpha   90.00
_cell.angle_beta   90.00
_cell.angle_gamma   90.00
#
_symmetry.space_group_name_H-M   'P 1'
#
loop_
_entity.id
_entity.type
_entity.pdbx_description
1 polymer ?
#
loop_
_entity_poly.entity_id
_entity_poly.type
_entity_poly.pdbx_seq_one_letter_code
_entity_poly.pdbx_strand_id
1 'polypeptide(L)'
;MDKIMDALEFLTRSAAVQDHVIKNLLQVLPLSSATAVDTRFKKAVLLRTIQSEVSNATVIETTLQVLELIEEMDRNDGVEIGELLKAAYFAATVECTVKYLALEGINGKYFEAVKRVWRGRIGNLEKSGNRSELVRDNAELTRWKNDLEAALWDAKVAKRLMNLNTRAEALQKLRAFLGEAWALMGSSFIEAAAATSNGAGELAAEQEVAAWVPELAANEEDKLVAGKVV
;
A
#
# COMPACT_ATOMS: atom_id res chain seq x y z
N MET A 1 4.59 -21.92 14.45
CA MET A 1 5.30 -20.75 13.90
C MET A 1 4.28 -19.83 13.22
N ASP A 2 3.34 -20.40 12.46
CA ASP A 2 2.26 -19.72 11.74
C ASP A 2 1.47 -18.71 12.59
N LYS A 3 0.97 -19.11 13.77
CA LYS A 3 0.21 -18.21 14.67
C LYS A 3 0.96 -16.95 15.11
N ILE A 4 2.29 -17.02 15.26
CA ILE A 4 3.11 -15.85 15.62
C ILE A 4 3.20 -14.91 14.42
N MET A 5 3.35 -15.47 13.22
CA MET A 5 3.42 -14.69 11.99
C MET A 5 2.09 -14.00 11.66
N ASP A 6 0.96 -14.68 11.89
CA ASP A 6 -0.39 -14.10 11.74
C ASP A 6 -0.61 -12.92 12.69
N ALA A 7 -0.17 -13.05 13.94
CA ALA A 7 -0.24 -11.96 14.93
C ALA A 7 0.64 -10.77 14.54
N LEU A 8 1.83 -11.02 14.00
CA LEU A 8 2.71 -9.96 13.56
C LEU A 8 2.20 -9.27 12.29
N GLU A 9 1.63 -10.01 11.34
CA GLU A 9 0.96 -9.43 10.17
C GLU A 9 -0.19 -8.53 10.62
N PHE A 10 -1.03 -8.99 11.54
CA PHE A 10 -2.11 -8.16 12.09
C PHE A 10 -1.58 -6.85 12.72
N LEU A 11 -0.53 -6.94 13.54
CA LEU A 11 0.06 -5.77 14.18
C LEU A 11 0.70 -4.79 13.19
N THR A 12 1.37 -5.29 12.13
CA THR A 12 2.00 -4.42 11.12
C THR A 12 0.97 -3.67 10.28
N ARG A 13 -0.21 -4.25 10.09
CA ARG A 13 -1.34 -3.65 9.36
C ARG A 13 -2.12 -2.65 10.20
N SER A 14 -2.09 -2.78 11.52
CA SER A 14 -2.83 -1.91 12.41
C SER A 14 -2.27 -0.47 12.39
N ALA A 15 -3.13 0.49 12.06
CA ALA A 15 -2.79 1.91 12.14
C ALA A 15 -2.56 2.39 13.59
N ALA A 16 -3.06 1.65 14.60
CA ALA A 16 -2.95 2.03 16.00
C ALA A 16 -1.59 1.66 16.63
N VAL A 17 -0.84 0.73 16.02
CA VAL A 17 0.45 0.28 16.54
C VAL A 17 1.53 1.27 16.13
N GLN A 18 2.40 1.66 17.07
CA GLN A 18 3.50 2.57 16.80
C GLN A 18 4.69 1.84 16.13
N ASP A 19 5.36 2.49 15.19
CA ASP A 19 6.42 1.85 14.40
C ASP A 19 7.61 1.35 15.23
N HIS A 20 7.92 2.03 16.34
CA HIS A 20 8.98 1.60 17.24
C HIS A 20 8.66 0.24 17.90
N VAL A 21 7.38 -0.06 18.15
CA VAL A 21 6.92 -1.35 18.69
C VAL A 21 7.16 -2.44 17.66
N ILE A 22 6.77 -2.20 16.40
CA ILE A 22 6.99 -3.13 15.28
C ILE A 22 8.49 -3.40 15.11
N LYS A 23 9.32 -2.35 15.12
CA LYS A 23 10.78 -2.47 14.98
C LYS A 23 11.40 -3.30 16.10
N ASN A 24 11.01 -3.04 17.34
CA ASN A 24 11.52 -3.80 18.49
C ASN A 24 11.11 -5.28 18.40
N LEU A 25 9.88 -5.57 17.95
CA LEU A 25 9.42 -6.94 17.73
C LEU A 25 10.25 -7.64 16.64
N LEU A 26 10.48 -6.99 15.49
CA LEU A 26 11.29 -7.55 14.40
C LEU A 26 12.73 -7.88 14.84
N GLN A 27 13.31 -7.13 15.78
CA GLN A 27 14.68 -7.35 16.27
C GLN A 27 14.83 -8.58 17.17
N VAL A 28 13.76 -8.97 17.88
CA VAL A 28 13.81 -10.08 18.85
C VAL A 28 13.35 -11.41 18.26
N LEU A 29 12.84 -11.40 17.03
CA LEU A 29 12.24 -12.57 16.40
C LEU A 29 13.24 -13.35 15.53
N PRO A 30 13.30 -14.69 15.65
CA PRO A 30 14.06 -15.52 14.74
C PRO A 30 13.31 -15.66 13.40
N LEU A 31 13.47 -14.66 12.53
CA LEU A 31 12.91 -14.64 11.17
C LEU A 31 13.73 -15.57 10.26
N SER A 32 13.56 -16.88 10.42
CA SER A 32 14.20 -17.87 9.55
C SER A 32 13.18 -18.95 9.17
N SER A 33 12.48 -18.76 8.04
CA SER A 33 12.17 -19.82 7.08
C SER A 33 11.33 -19.29 5.91
N ALA A 34 11.73 -19.65 4.69
CA ALA A 34 11.12 -19.25 3.42
C ALA A 34 9.77 -19.98 3.17
N THR A 35 8.71 -19.57 3.87
CA THR A 35 7.34 -20.06 3.65
C THR A 35 6.45 -18.96 3.06
N ALA A 36 5.32 -19.30 2.43
CA ALA A 36 4.40 -18.29 1.86
C ALA A 36 3.87 -17.29 2.90
N VAL A 37 3.69 -17.74 4.15
CA VAL A 37 3.33 -16.88 5.30
C VAL A 37 4.42 -15.85 5.58
N ASP A 38 5.69 -16.22 5.39
CA ASP A 38 6.84 -15.31 5.52
C ASP A 38 6.88 -14.27 4.38
N THR A 39 6.52 -14.62 3.14
CA THR A 39 6.42 -13.66 2.02
C THR A 39 5.33 -12.61 2.27
N ARG A 40 4.14 -13.04 2.69
CA ARG A 40 3.03 -12.13 2.99
C ARG A 40 3.36 -11.17 4.12
N PHE A 41 3.97 -11.69 5.21
CA PHE A 41 4.42 -10.88 6.32
C PHE A 41 5.51 -9.88 5.91
N LYS A 42 6.52 -10.31 5.15
CA LYS A 42 7.56 -9.41 4.61
C LYS A 42 6.94 -8.27 3.81
N LYS A 43 5.97 -8.59 2.94
CA LYS A 43 5.26 -7.57 2.16
C LYS A 43 4.54 -6.57 3.07
N ALA A 44 3.88 -7.05 4.13
CA ALA A 44 3.24 -6.17 5.12
C ALA A 44 4.25 -5.24 5.81
N VAL A 45 5.43 -5.74 6.19
CA VAL A 45 6.51 -4.92 6.80
C VAL A 45 7.01 -3.84 5.83
N LEU A 46 7.18 -4.19 4.56
CA LEU A 46 7.58 -3.25 3.50
C LEU A 46 6.53 -2.16 3.26
N LEU A 47 5.26 -2.55 3.13
CA LEU A 47 4.16 -1.59 3.00
C LEU A 47 4.05 -0.68 4.23
N ARG A 48 4.25 -1.23 5.43
CA ARG A 48 4.27 -0.44 6.66
C ARG A 48 5.42 0.58 6.70
N THR A 49 6.58 0.22 6.13
CA THR A 49 7.71 1.14 5.99
C THR A 49 7.33 2.35 5.13
N ILE A 50 6.73 2.13 3.96
CA ILE A 50 6.24 3.21 3.10
C ILE A 50 5.14 4.03 3.80
N GLN A 51 4.23 3.37 4.51
CA GLN A 51 3.16 4.05 5.25
C GLN A 51 3.71 4.99 6.33
N SER A 52 4.76 4.58 7.05
CA SER A 52 5.46 5.44 8.01
C SER A 52 6.07 6.66 7.33
N GLU A 53 6.79 6.46 6.22
CA GLU A 53 7.40 7.56 5.45
C GLU A 53 6.35 8.54 4.93
N VAL A 54 5.23 8.03 4.40
CA VAL A 54 4.09 8.84 3.91
C VAL A 54 3.43 9.62 5.05
N SER A 55 3.31 9.02 6.24
CA SER A 55 2.74 9.67 7.43
C SER A 55 3.63 10.80 7.94
N ASN A 56 4.95 10.63 7.82
CA ASN A 56 5.95 11.65 8.11
C ASN A 56 6.11 12.69 6.98
N ALA A 57 5.33 12.58 5.89
CA ALA A 57 5.44 13.42 4.70
C ALA A 57 6.85 13.43 4.08
N THR A 58 7.55 12.30 4.18
CA THR A 58 8.91 12.09 3.66
C THR A 58 8.91 11.13 2.48
N VAL A 59 9.79 11.37 1.51
CA VAL A 59 10.09 10.44 0.41
C VAL A 59 11.61 10.38 0.25
N ILE A 60 12.16 9.18 0.47
CA ILE A 60 13.61 8.94 0.48
C ILE A 60 13.95 7.76 -0.42
N GLU A 61 15.23 7.52 -0.64
CA GLU A 61 15.64 6.43 -1.55
C GLU A 61 15.36 5.04 -0.99
N THR A 62 15.21 4.93 0.33
CA THR A 62 14.69 3.72 0.95
C THR A 62 13.29 3.42 0.44
N THR A 63 12.43 4.42 0.19
CA THR A 63 11.14 4.23 -0.47
C THR A 63 11.30 3.52 -1.82
N LEU A 64 12.27 3.92 -2.65
CA LEU A 64 12.54 3.30 -3.95
C LEU A 64 12.97 1.83 -3.80
N GLN A 65 13.85 1.56 -2.83
CA GLN A 65 14.32 0.20 -2.56
C GLN A 65 13.18 -0.71 -2.08
N VAL A 66 12.29 -0.18 -1.24
CA VAL A 66 11.13 -0.94 -0.75
C VAL A 66 10.16 -1.25 -1.89
N LEU A 67 9.89 -0.31 -2.80
CA LEU A 67 9.04 -0.53 -3.96
C LEU A 67 9.64 -1.56 -4.95
N GLU A 68 10.95 -1.49 -5.19
CA GLU A 68 11.68 -2.49 -6.00
C GLU A 68 11.59 -3.89 -5.40
N LEU A 69 11.73 -4.02 -4.07
CA LEU A 69 11.61 -5.29 -3.39
C LEU A 69 10.18 -5.84 -3.45
N ILE A 70 9.17 -4.98 -3.32
CA ILE A 70 7.76 -5.38 -3.49
C ILE A 70 7.51 -5.88 -4.91
N GLU A 71 8.01 -5.17 -5.94
CA GLU A 71 7.87 -5.62 -7.33
C GLU A 71 8.57 -6.97 -7.56
N GLU A 72 9.76 -7.17 -6.98
CA GLU A 72 10.46 -8.44 -7.07
C GLU A 72 9.66 -9.58 -6.42
N MET A 73 9.05 -9.33 -5.26
CA MET A 73 8.18 -10.31 -4.60
C MET A 73 6.96 -10.64 -5.45
N ASP A 74 6.27 -9.63 -5.97
CA ASP A 74 5.07 -9.81 -6.80
C ASP A 74 5.39 -10.58 -8.09
N ARG A 75 6.49 -10.25 -8.74
CA ARG A 75 6.99 -11.00 -9.90
C ARG A 75 7.31 -12.45 -9.56
N ASN A 76 7.97 -12.72 -8.43
CA ASN A 76 8.31 -14.08 -8.01
C ASN A 76 7.07 -14.91 -7.66
N ASP A 77 6.01 -14.25 -7.17
CA ASP A 77 4.72 -14.87 -6.87
C ASP A 77 3.79 -14.96 -8.10
N GLY A 78 4.24 -14.48 -9.28
CA GLY A 78 3.44 -14.46 -10.51
C GLY A 78 2.29 -13.45 -10.52
N VAL A 79 2.34 -12.46 -9.62
CA VAL A 79 1.39 -11.36 -9.52
C VAL A 79 1.74 -10.30 -10.57
N GLU A 80 0.74 -9.84 -11.31
CA GLU A 80 0.91 -8.76 -12.29
C GLU A 80 1.30 -7.45 -11.60
N ILE A 81 2.29 -6.73 -12.18
CA ILE A 81 2.77 -5.48 -11.61
C ILE A 81 1.79 -4.34 -11.96
N GLY A 82 1.02 -3.94 -10.96
CA GLY A 82 -0.01 -2.92 -11.10
C GLY A 82 0.50 -1.53 -11.46
N GLU A 83 -0.34 -0.76 -12.15
CA GLU A 83 -0.02 0.60 -12.60
C GLU A 83 0.20 1.58 -11.45
N LEU A 84 -0.43 1.38 -10.29
CA LEU A 84 -0.21 2.25 -9.12
C LEU A 84 1.17 2.05 -8.51
N LEU A 85 1.72 0.83 -8.52
CA LEU A 85 3.10 0.57 -8.10
C LEU A 85 4.09 1.27 -9.02
N LYS A 86 3.91 1.16 -10.34
CA LYS A 86 4.73 1.86 -11.34
C LYS A 86 4.66 3.38 -11.16
N ALA A 87 3.45 3.92 -11.01
CA ALA A 87 3.23 5.36 -10.80
C ALA A 87 3.84 5.87 -9.48
N ALA A 88 3.74 5.10 -8.40
CA ALA A 88 4.34 5.43 -7.11
C ALA A 88 5.88 5.42 -7.18
N TYR A 89 6.46 4.38 -7.79
CA TYR A 89 7.91 4.28 -8.00
C TYR A 89 8.44 5.45 -8.81
N PHE A 90 7.74 5.77 -9.90
CA PHE A 90 8.11 6.87 -10.78
C PHE A 90 8.07 8.23 -10.08
N ALA A 91 6.95 8.56 -9.43
CA ALA A 91 6.82 9.84 -8.73
C ALA A 91 7.82 9.97 -7.57
N ALA A 92 8.06 8.89 -6.82
CA ALA A 92 9.06 8.86 -5.76
C ALA A 92 10.49 9.06 -6.30
N THR A 93 10.78 8.54 -7.49
CA THR A 93 12.10 8.70 -8.15
C THR A 93 12.33 10.15 -8.53
N VAL A 94 11.32 10.79 -9.13
CA VAL A 94 11.36 12.21 -9.47
C VAL A 94 11.59 13.05 -8.21
N GLU A 95 10.80 12.84 -7.15
CA GLU A 95 10.96 13.56 -5.88
C GLU A 95 12.35 13.34 -5.25
N CYS A 96 12.85 12.11 -5.22
CA CYS A 96 14.18 11.79 -4.72
C CYS A 96 15.32 12.49 -5.47
N THR A 97 15.04 13.10 -6.61
CA THR A 97 16.02 13.81 -7.44
C THR A 97 15.78 15.32 -7.41
N VAL A 98 14.55 15.77 -7.72
CA VAL A 98 14.18 17.19 -7.83
C VAL A 98 14.29 17.92 -6.50
N LYS A 99 14.08 17.25 -5.36
CA LYS A 99 14.24 17.89 -4.04
C LYS A 99 15.62 18.51 -3.83
N TYR A 100 16.67 17.98 -4.47
CA TYR A 100 18.01 18.54 -4.38
C TYR A 100 18.19 19.83 -5.20
N LEU A 101 17.42 20.03 -6.28
CA LEU A 101 17.34 21.32 -6.98
C LEU A 101 16.67 22.38 -6.09
N ALA A 102 15.57 22.01 -5.46
CA ALA A 102 14.76 22.92 -4.65
C ALA A 102 15.50 23.40 -3.38
N LEU A 103 16.27 22.52 -2.75
CA LEU A 103 16.94 22.82 -1.48
C LEU A 103 18.25 23.60 -1.64
N GLU A 104 19.02 23.36 -2.71
CA GLU A 104 20.40 23.87 -2.79
C GLU A 104 20.83 24.34 -4.19
N GLY A 105 19.88 24.45 -5.15
CA GLY A 105 20.14 24.82 -6.54
C GLY A 105 20.84 23.73 -7.36
N ILE A 106 21.37 24.09 -8.54
CA ILE A 106 22.20 23.19 -9.36
C ILE A 106 23.58 23.10 -8.69
N ASN A 107 23.69 22.32 -7.62
CA ASN A 107 24.94 22.03 -6.95
C ASN A 107 25.35 20.57 -7.16
N GLY A 108 26.45 20.14 -6.53
CA GLY A 108 26.93 18.77 -6.62
C GLY A 108 25.91 17.71 -6.17
N LYS A 109 24.99 18.03 -5.24
CA LYS A 109 24.03 17.04 -4.72
C LYS A 109 22.97 16.67 -5.75
N TYR A 110 22.50 17.64 -6.55
CA TYR A 110 21.58 17.32 -7.64
C TYR A 110 22.25 16.44 -8.71
N PHE A 111 23.47 16.79 -9.12
CA PHE A 111 24.23 15.97 -10.05
C PHE A 111 24.45 14.53 -9.54
N GLU A 112 24.84 14.37 -8.27
CA GLU A 112 25.00 13.05 -7.66
C GLU A 112 23.68 12.30 -7.56
N ALA A 113 22.56 12.98 -7.31
CA ALA A 113 21.24 12.36 -7.33
C ALA A 113 20.85 11.87 -8.73
N VAL A 114 21.06 12.67 -9.79
CA VAL A 114 20.82 12.25 -11.19
C VAL A 114 21.68 11.03 -11.53
N LYS A 115 22.98 11.06 -11.17
CA LYS A 115 23.90 9.95 -11.43
C LYS A 115 23.47 8.69 -10.69
N ARG A 116 23.13 8.78 -9.41
CA ARG A 116 22.82 7.62 -8.57
C ARG A 116 21.44 7.04 -8.85
N VAL A 117 20.40 7.89 -8.97
CA VAL A 117 19.01 7.45 -9.20
C VAL A 117 18.76 7.11 -10.66
N TRP A 118 19.05 8.02 -11.60
CA TRP A 118 18.61 7.86 -12.98
C TRP A 118 19.61 7.06 -13.82
N ARG A 119 20.89 7.42 -13.77
CA ARG A 119 21.93 6.68 -14.51
C ARG A 119 22.27 5.34 -13.87
N GLY A 120 22.26 5.31 -12.54
CA GLY A 120 22.55 4.13 -11.72
C GLY A 120 21.32 3.22 -11.59
N ARG A 121 20.44 3.53 -10.65
CA ARG A 121 19.31 2.67 -10.28
C ARG A 121 18.36 2.39 -11.44
N ILE A 122 17.74 3.42 -12.05
CA ILE A 122 16.85 3.24 -13.22
C ILE A 122 17.61 2.66 -14.41
N GLY A 123 18.77 3.21 -14.74
CA GLY A 123 19.58 2.72 -15.85
C GLY A 123 19.96 1.23 -15.73
N ASN A 124 20.14 0.73 -14.51
CA ASN A 124 20.39 -0.69 -14.26
C ASN A 124 19.10 -1.52 -14.42
N LEU A 125 17.95 -1.01 -13.96
CA LEU A 125 16.65 -1.68 -14.18
C LEU A 125 16.34 -1.78 -15.68
N GLU A 126 16.54 -0.72 -16.46
CA GLU A 126 16.37 -0.70 -17.92
C GLU A 126 17.28 -1.74 -18.61
N LYS A 127 18.55 -1.85 -18.18
CA LYS A 127 19.54 -2.78 -18.75
C LYS A 127 19.33 -4.23 -18.33
N SER A 128 18.59 -4.49 -17.26
CA SER A 128 18.43 -5.85 -16.69
C SER A 128 17.67 -6.84 -17.59
N GLY A 129 17.30 -6.44 -18.81
CA GLY A 129 16.77 -7.32 -19.85
C GLY A 129 15.33 -7.74 -19.60
N ASN A 130 14.45 -6.79 -19.29
CA ASN A 130 13.01 -6.98 -19.05
C ASN A 130 12.63 -7.69 -17.74
N ARG A 131 13.52 -7.72 -16.73
CA ARG A 131 13.15 -8.32 -15.43
C ARG A 131 12.19 -7.46 -14.62
N SER A 132 12.39 -6.13 -14.62
CA SER A 132 11.53 -5.23 -13.85
C SER A 132 10.50 -4.55 -14.73
N GLU A 133 9.23 -4.64 -14.34
CA GLU A 133 8.14 -3.94 -15.03
C GLU A 133 7.99 -2.49 -14.59
N LEU A 134 8.74 -2.04 -13.57
CA LEU A 134 8.68 -0.67 -13.03
C LEU A 134 9.08 0.39 -14.06
N VAL A 135 9.96 0.05 -14.99
CA VAL A 135 10.55 0.98 -15.97
C VAL A 135 10.24 0.62 -17.42
N ARG A 136 9.47 -0.46 -17.65
CA ARG A 136 9.16 -0.93 -19.01
C ARG A 136 8.14 -0.02 -19.69
N ASP A 137 8.35 0.25 -20.98
CA ASP A 137 7.42 0.98 -21.86
C ASP A 137 6.94 2.35 -21.33
N ASN A 138 7.76 3.01 -20.51
CA ASN A 138 7.39 4.27 -19.86
C ASN A 138 7.97 5.49 -20.60
N ALA A 139 7.20 6.01 -21.56
CA ALA A 139 7.57 7.22 -22.30
C ALA A 139 7.73 8.46 -21.38
N GLU A 140 6.95 8.51 -20.31
CA GLU A 140 7.03 9.59 -19.31
C GLU A 140 8.36 9.52 -18.54
N LEU A 141 8.81 8.33 -18.16
CA LEU A 141 10.12 8.09 -17.55
C LEU A 141 11.25 8.60 -18.43
N THR A 142 11.18 8.32 -19.74
CA THR A 142 12.18 8.79 -20.71
C THR A 142 12.20 10.31 -20.82
N ARG A 143 11.02 10.94 -20.88
CA ARG A 143 10.90 12.41 -20.86
C ARG A 143 11.51 13.01 -19.61
N TRP A 144 11.20 12.46 -18.45
CA TRP A 144 11.72 12.96 -17.17
C TRP A 144 13.22 12.77 -17.04
N LYS A 145 13.76 11.64 -17.49
CA LYS A 145 15.20 11.42 -17.59
C LYS A 145 15.87 12.52 -18.40
N ASN A 146 15.31 12.85 -19.57
CA ASN A 146 15.85 13.92 -20.42
C ASN A 146 15.74 15.31 -19.76
N ASP A 147 14.60 15.62 -19.13
CA ASP A 147 14.40 16.89 -18.42
C ASP A 147 15.37 17.04 -17.23
N LEU A 148 15.60 15.96 -16.47
CA LEU A 148 16.49 15.96 -15.32
C LEU A 148 17.97 16.07 -15.73
N GLU A 149 18.35 15.41 -16.81
CA GLU A 149 19.67 15.56 -17.42
C GLU A 149 19.86 16.99 -17.93
N ALA A 150 18.90 17.53 -18.68
CA ALA A 150 18.97 18.89 -19.21
C ALA A 150 19.10 19.95 -18.10
N ALA A 151 18.44 19.75 -16.96
CA ALA A 151 18.53 20.65 -15.81
C ALA A 151 19.95 20.80 -15.23
N LEU A 152 20.90 19.92 -15.56
CA LEU A 152 22.30 20.06 -15.16
C LEU A 152 23.02 21.25 -15.82
N TRP A 153 22.56 21.67 -16.99
CA TRP A 153 23.17 22.76 -17.76
C TRP A 153 22.17 23.81 -18.27
N ASP A 154 20.87 23.54 -18.23
CA ASP A 154 19.80 24.48 -18.60
C ASP A 154 19.07 25.01 -17.36
N ALA A 155 19.40 26.25 -16.99
CA ALA A 155 18.79 26.95 -15.86
C ALA A 155 17.27 27.16 -16.00
N LYS A 156 16.73 27.24 -17.23
CA LYS A 156 15.28 27.36 -17.44
C LYS A 156 14.58 26.06 -17.11
N VAL A 157 15.17 24.93 -17.53
CA VAL A 157 14.65 23.60 -17.19
C VAL A 157 14.76 23.37 -15.68
N ALA A 158 15.89 23.67 -15.06
CA ALA A 158 16.05 23.57 -13.61
C ALA A 158 15.01 24.40 -12.85
N LYS A 159 14.81 25.67 -13.23
CA LYS A 159 13.80 26.55 -12.62
C LYS A 159 12.38 26.00 -12.80
N ARG A 160 12.05 25.42 -13.97
CA ARG A 160 10.76 24.77 -14.20
C ARG A 160 10.56 23.61 -13.24
N LEU A 161 11.56 22.74 -13.09
CA LEU A 161 11.49 21.57 -12.20
C LEU A 161 11.37 21.96 -10.73
N MET A 162 12.08 23.00 -10.27
CA MET A 162 11.97 23.52 -8.90
C MET A 162 10.58 24.03 -8.52
N ASN A 163 9.78 24.45 -9.51
CA ASN A 163 8.43 24.95 -9.28
C ASN A 163 7.38 23.83 -9.22
N LEU A 164 7.77 22.57 -9.45
CA LEU A 164 6.87 21.43 -9.36
C LEU A 164 6.74 20.98 -7.91
N ASN A 165 5.52 20.60 -7.52
CA ASN A 165 5.28 20.02 -6.20
C ASN A 165 5.47 18.50 -6.23
N THR A 166 6.68 18.06 -6.59
CA THR A 166 7.03 16.65 -6.76
C THR A 166 6.81 15.85 -5.48
N ARG A 167 6.98 16.47 -4.31
CA ARG A 167 6.74 15.84 -3.02
C ARG A 167 5.27 15.49 -2.82
N ALA A 168 4.36 16.42 -3.09
CA ALA A 168 2.93 16.17 -2.94
C ALA A 168 2.44 15.10 -3.92
N GLU A 169 2.94 15.14 -5.16
CA GLU A 169 2.63 14.14 -6.17
C GLU A 169 3.12 12.75 -5.76
N ALA A 170 4.37 12.62 -5.31
CA ALA A 170 4.92 11.37 -4.81
C ALA A 170 4.10 10.82 -3.63
N LEU A 171 3.78 11.65 -2.64
CA LEU A 171 2.96 11.25 -1.49
C LEU A 171 1.54 10.82 -1.91
N GLN A 172 0.95 11.48 -2.91
CA GLN A 172 -0.36 11.08 -3.44
C GLN A 172 -0.29 9.70 -4.11
N LYS A 173 0.69 9.47 -4.98
CA LYS A 173 0.86 8.18 -5.67
C LYS A 173 1.17 7.04 -4.70
N LEU A 174 2.04 7.29 -3.70
CA LEU A 174 2.33 6.33 -2.64
C LEU A 174 1.09 5.96 -1.82
N ARG A 175 0.22 6.92 -1.50
CA ARG A 175 -1.05 6.63 -0.81
C ARG A 175 -1.99 5.77 -1.65
N ALA A 176 -2.10 6.08 -2.95
CA ALA A 176 -2.92 5.29 -3.87
C ALA A 176 -2.41 3.85 -3.96
N PHE A 177 -1.10 3.67 -4.16
CA PHE A 177 -0.45 2.37 -4.14
C PHE A 177 -0.66 1.61 -2.83
N LEU A 178 -0.46 2.26 -1.67
CA LEU A 178 -0.70 1.62 -0.38
C LEU A 178 -2.15 1.14 -0.25
N GLY A 179 -3.12 1.93 -0.70
CA GLY A 179 -4.53 1.55 -0.69
C GLY A 179 -4.81 0.28 -1.49
N GLU A 180 -4.29 0.22 -2.72
CA GLU A 180 -4.42 -0.96 -3.58
C GLU A 180 -3.68 -2.17 -3.01
N ALA A 181 -2.44 -2.00 -2.57
CA ALA A 181 -1.63 -3.09 -2.04
C ALA A 181 -2.26 -3.72 -0.79
N TRP A 182 -2.77 -2.91 0.14
CA TRP A 182 -3.47 -3.42 1.32
C TRP A 182 -4.81 -4.10 0.97
N ALA A 183 -5.53 -3.59 -0.04
CA ALA A 183 -6.75 -4.21 -0.53
C ALA A 183 -6.49 -5.58 -1.17
N LEU A 184 -5.46 -5.68 -2.02
CA LEU A 184 -5.05 -6.94 -2.67
C LEU A 184 -4.59 -7.98 -1.66
N MET A 185 -3.93 -7.57 -0.57
CA MET A 185 -3.59 -8.50 0.50
C MET A 185 -4.84 -9.05 1.22
N GLY A 186 -5.99 -8.36 1.21
CA GLY A 186 -7.19 -8.76 1.94
C GLY A 186 -6.99 -8.77 3.46
N SER A 187 -7.99 -9.18 4.24
CA SER A 187 -7.89 -9.26 5.70
C SER A 187 -6.77 -10.21 6.18
N SER A 188 -6.14 -9.88 7.29
CA SER A 188 -5.29 -10.82 8.03
C SER A 188 -6.13 -11.98 8.59
N PHE A 189 -5.48 -13.09 8.94
CA PHE A 189 -6.17 -14.23 9.56
C PHE A 189 -6.91 -13.83 10.85
N ILE A 190 -6.32 -12.97 11.68
CA ILE A 190 -6.94 -12.51 12.94
C ILE A 190 -8.17 -11.65 12.66
N GLU A 191 -8.12 -10.74 11.68
CA GLU A 191 -9.29 -9.94 11.29
C GLU A 191 -10.42 -10.82 10.74
N ALA A 192 -10.09 -11.81 9.92
CA ALA A 192 -11.07 -12.76 9.39
C ALA A 192 -11.71 -13.61 10.51
N ALA A 193 -10.92 -14.09 11.47
CA ALA A 193 -11.41 -14.86 12.61
C ALA A 193 -12.27 -14.01 13.58
N ALA A 194 -11.94 -12.74 13.77
CA ALA A 194 -12.75 -11.81 14.57
C ALA A 194 -14.08 -11.46 13.90
N ALA A 195 -14.09 -11.34 12.56
CA ALA A 195 -15.32 -11.09 11.82
C ALA A 195 -16.31 -12.26 11.92
N THR A 196 -15.83 -13.50 11.92
CA THR A 196 -16.69 -14.69 12.06
C THR A 196 -17.22 -14.88 13.48
N SER A 197 -16.46 -14.50 14.52
CA SER A 197 -16.98 -14.52 15.90
C SER A 197 -18.07 -13.47 16.15
N ASN A 198 -17.99 -12.32 15.47
CA ASN A 198 -18.98 -11.26 15.62
C ASN A 198 -20.27 -11.56 14.82
N GLY A 199 -20.15 -12.14 13.62
CA GLY A 199 -21.32 -12.56 12.84
C GLY A 199 -22.10 -13.73 13.45
N ALA A 200 -21.43 -14.61 14.21
CA ALA A 200 -22.11 -15.66 14.98
C ALA A 200 -22.94 -15.11 16.15
N GLY A 201 -22.55 -13.97 16.72
CA GLY A 201 -23.33 -13.27 17.75
C GLY A 201 -24.58 -12.58 17.21
N GLU A 202 -24.53 -12.10 15.97
CA GLU A 202 -25.66 -11.43 15.30
C GLU A 202 -26.76 -12.44 14.92
N LEU A 203 -26.38 -13.63 14.43
CA LEU A 203 -27.31 -14.73 14.17
C LEU A 203 -27.92 -15.34 15.45
N ALA A 204 -27.17 -15.34 16.55
CA ALA A 204 -27.69 -15.76 17.85
C ALA A 204 -28.70 -14.74 18.42
N ALA A 205 -28.45 -13.44 18.25
CA ALA A 205 -29.39 -12.39 18.64
C ALA A 205 -30.67 -12.41 17.81
N GLU A 206 -30.60 -12.71 16.50
CA GLU A 206 -31.79 -12.87 15.66
C GLU A 206 -32.62 -14.12 16.04
N GLN A 207 -31.98 -15.21 16.44
CA GLN A 207 -32.69 -16.40 16.97
C GLN A 207 -33.33 -16.15 18.35
N GLU A 208 -32.71 -15.34 19.21
CA GLU A 208 -33.24 -15.00 20.53
C GLU A 208 -34.41 -13.99 20.44
N VAL A 209 -34.36 -13.03 19.50
CA VAL A 209 -35.48 -12.10 19.23
C VAL A 209 -36.67 -12.83 18.58
N ALA A 210 -36.43 -13.81 17.71
CA ALA A 210 -37.51 -14.63 17.14
C ALA A 210 -38.21 -15.52 18.18
N ALA A 211 -37.54 -15.86 19.29
CA ALA A 211 -38.12 -16.66 20.37
C ALA A 211 -39.01 -15.86 21.34
N TRP A 212 -39.03 -14.51 21.23
CA TRP A 212 -39.74 -13.63 22.17
C TRP A 212 -40.90 -12.84 21.54
N VAL A 213 -41.36 -13.22 20.35
CA VAL A 213 -42.60 -12.67 19.75
C VAL A 213 -43.78 -13.60 20.07
N PRO A 214 -44.52 -13.40 21.18
CA PRO A 214 -45.79 -14.08 21.36
C PRO A 214 -46.83 -13.48 20.39
N GLU A 215 -47.16 -14.30 19.40
CA GLU A 215 -48.47 -14.48 18.74
C GLU A 215 -49.58 -13.52 19.23
N LEU A 216 -49.63 -12.31 18.65
CA LEU A 216 -50.73 -11.36 18.77
C LEU A 216 -51.41 -11.20 17.41
N ALA A 217 -51.98 -12.29 16.90
CA ALA A 217 -52.84 -12.27 15.72
C ALA A 217 -53.78 -13.48 15.68
N ALA A 218 -54.61 -13.65 16.71
CA ALA A 218 -55.74 -14.59 16.64
C ALA A 218 -56.82 -14.27 17.69
N ASN A 219 -57.65 -13.26 17.45
CA ASN A 219 -59.07 -13.23 17.89
C ASN A 219 -59.82 -11.94 17.49
N GLU A 220 -59.86 -11.58 16.20
CA GLU A 220 -60.84 -10.56 15.77
C GLU A 220 -61.63 -10.97 14.53
N GLU A 221 -61.93 -12.26 14.39
CA GLU A 221 -62.89 -12.76 13.40
C GLU A 221 -63.72 -13.90 13.99
N ASP A 222 -64.66 -13.58 14.89
CA ASP A 222 -65.89 -14.38 15.00
C ASP A 222 -66.99 -13.61 15.74
N LYS A 223 -67.82 -12.88 14.97
CA LYS A 223 -69.26 -12.61 15.25
C LYS A 223 -69.90 -11.79 14.13
N LEU A 224 -69.92 -12.35 12.92
CA LEU A 224 -70.86 -11.94 11.86
C LEU A 224 -71.45 -13.18 11.19
N VAL A 225 -72.29 -13.92 11.91
CA VAL A 225 -73.29 -14.81 11.30
C VAL A 225 -74.63 -14.63 12.03
N ALA A 226 -75.44 -13.71 11.53
CA ALA A 226 -76.89 -13.83 11.61
C ALA A 226 -77.44 -13.53 10.21
N GLY A 227 -77.45 -14.60 9.41
CA GLY A 227 -78.03 -14.62 8.08
C GLY A 227 -79.55 -14.41 8.13
N LYS A 228 -80.01 -13.60 7.18
CA LYS A 228 -81.40 -13.44 6.73
C LYS A 228 -81.74 -14.58 5.75
N VAL A 229 -83.02 -14.97 5.67
CA VAL A 229 -83.76 -15.83 4.68
C VAL A 229 -84.66 -16.79 5.51
N VAL A 230 -85.99 -16.83 5.47
CA VAL A 230 -87.09 -16.40 4.56
C VAL A 230 -88.15 -15.66 5.38
#